data_AF-A0AAE1H6U3-F1
#
_entry.id   AF-A0AAE1H6U3-F1
#
_cell.length_a   1.000
_cell.length_b   1.000
_cell.length_c   1.000
_cell.angle_alpha   90.00
_cell.angle_beta   90.00
_cell.angle_gamma   90.00
#
_symmetry.space_group_name_H-M   'P 1'
#
loop_
_entity.id
_entity.type
_entity.pdbx_description
1 polymer ?
#
loop_
_entity_poly.entity_id
_entity_poly.type
_entity_poly.pdbx_seq_one_letter_code
_entity_poly.pdbx_strand_id
1 'polypeptide(L)'
;YFGRQCSANAVAGICKAHVLHPNLWTSLNIDECLMAGNKLFEKSYELLPSNYSNVIYLRPDELHSCVMFPENEIKFQAQINDEYYGTSMNNIVTVNHGIVNYCIDEAILCFLHNFNYGILTCQIQCVAILKIGTEYFLFDSHKRGKNGLPDCENGTAVLMSFNDINNSVLHLKNLFKCTSCLPTNTVQCNTCQFTIVPIFISNVTNISVNEQIHSSLNKNEGTKRMSQLELARNAKKK
;
A
#
# COMPACT_ATOMS: atom_id res chain seq x y z
N TYR A 1 -0.61 11.75 8.20
CA TYR A 1 -1.45 10.63 8.68
C TYR A 1 -0.54 9.64 9.42
N PHE A 2 -0.69 9.44 10.73
CA PHE A 2 0.17 8.51 11.49
C PHE A 2 -0.36 7.07 11.32
N GLY A 3 0.23 6.30 10.40
CA GLY A 3 0.04 4.84 10.27
C GLY A 3 -1.25 4.35 9.60
N ARG A 4 -2.08 5.25 9.06
CA ARG A 4 -3.38 4.92 8.44
C ARG A 4 -3.30 4.59 6.95
N GLN A 5 -2.20 4.99 6.32
CA GLN A 5 -1.92 4.89 4.89
C GLN A 5 -1.25 3.55 4.51
N CYS A 6 -1.23 2.55 5.39
CA CYS A 6 -0.48 1.31 5.14
C CYS A 6 -0.99 0.53 3.92
N SER A 7 -2.30 0.53 3.65
CA SER A 7 -2.86 -0.07 2.43
C SER A 7 -2.38 0.66 1.17
N ALA A 8 -2.39 1.99 1.18
CA ALA A 8 -1.91 2.80 0.08
C ALA A 8 -0.39 2.66 -0.14
N ASN A 9 0.39 2.59 0.93
CA ASN A 9 1.82 2.28 0.86
C ASN A 9 2.07 0.88 0.28
N ALA A 10 1.28 -0.12 0.67
CA ALA A 10 1.37 -1.48 0.12
C ALA A 10 1.10 -1.48 -1.39
N VAL A 11 0.05 -0.78 -1.87
CA VAL A 11 -0.20 -0.60 -3.32
C VAL A 11 0.99 0.09 -3.99
N ALA A 12 1.54 1.15 -3.40
CA ALA A 12 2.68 1.86 -3.97
C ALA A 12 3.90 0.93 -4.08
N GLY A 13 4.17 0.11 -3.05
CA GLY A 13 5.22 -0.90 -3.09
C GLY A 13 5.02 -1.94 -4.20
N ILE A 14 3.79 -2.42 -4.40
CA ILE A 14 3.42 -3.30 -5.52
C ILE A 14 3.71 -2.63 -6.86
N CYS A 15 3.26 -1.37 -7.03
CA CYS A 15 3.47 -0.61 -8.27
C CYS A 15 4.96 -0.39 -8.55
N LYS A 16 5.77 -0.08 -7.53
CA LYS A 16 7.22 0.05 -7.68
C LYS A 16 7.86 -1.29 -8.05
N ALA A 17 7.43 -2.39 -7.45
CA ALA A 17 7.99 -3.73 -7.70
C ALA A 17 7.70 -4.22 -9.12
N HIS A 18 6.62 -3.72 -9.72
CA HIS A 18 6.26 -4.00 -11.10
C HIS A 18 7.21 -3.33 -12.12
N VAL A 19 7.74 -2.14 -11.81
CA VAL A 19 8.63 -1.39 -12.71
C VAL A 19 10.11 -1.53 -12.36
N LEU A 20 10.44 -1.91 -11.13
CA LEU A 20 11.79 -2.12 -10.65
C LEU A 20 11.86 -3.35 -9.75
N HIS A 21 12.68 -4.34 -10.15
CA HIS A 21 12.85 -5.57 -9.38
C HIS A 21 13.22 -5.29 -7.91
N PRO A 22 12.55 -5.90 -6.91
CA PRO A 22 12.78 -5.60 -5.48
C PRO A 22 14.23 -5.74 -5.02
N ASN A 23 15.00 -6.69 -5.56
CA ASN A 23 16.44 -6.83 -5.26
C ASN A 23 17.30 -5.60 -5.65
N LEU A 24 16.78 -4.69 -6.47
CA LEU A 24 17.45 -3.45 -6.87
C LEU A 24 17.02 -2.24 -6.02
N TRP A 25 16.09 -2.43 -5.08
CA TRP A 25 15.61 -1.34 -4.26
C TRP A 25 16.66 -0.87 -3.26
N THR A 26 16.75 0.44 -3.13
CA THR A 26 17.50 1.13 -2.10
C THR A 26 16.54 1.75 -1.08
N SER A 27 17.06 2.32 0.00
CA SER A 27 16.25 3.10 0.95
C SER A 27 15.49 4.23 0.27
N LEU A 28 16.06 4.84 -0.78
CA LEU A 28 15.39 5.87 -1.58
C LEU A 28 14.12 5.33 -2.25
N ASN A 29 14.14 4.09 -2.75
CA ASN A 29 12.96 3.49 -3.36
C ASN A 29 11.88 3.15 -2.34
N ILE A 30 12.27 2.77 -1.12
CA ILE A 30 11.33 2.60 0.00
C ILE A 30 10.67 3.95 0.33
N ASP A 31 11.46 5.02 0.46
CA ASP A 31 10.96 6.36 0.73
C ASP A 31 10.00 6.85 -0.38
N GLU A 32 10.33 6.60 -1.65
CA GLU A 32 9.44 6.87 -2.79
C GLU A 32 8.10 6.16 -2.65
N CYS A 33 8.09 4.89 -2.24
CA CYS A 33 6.84 4.14 -2.00
C CYS A 33 6.02 4.76 -0.87
N LEU A 34 6.66 5.16 0.23
CA LEU A 34 5.97 5.81 1.36
C LEU A 34 5.39 7.17 0.97
N MET A 35 6.13 7.97 0.19
CA MET A 35 5.66 9.26 -0.31
C MET A 35 4.51 9.10 -1.30
N ALA A 36 4.64 8.18 -2.26
CA ALA A 36 3.60 7.90 -3.25
C ALA A 36 2.34 7.33 -2.58
N GLY A 37 2.50 6.42 -1.62
CA GLY A 37 1.41 5.85 -0.84
C GLY A 37 0.69 6.88 0.03
N ASN A 38 1.41 7.81 0.67
CA ASN A 38 0.77 8.91 1.40
C ASN A 38 -0.07 9.81 0.48
N LYS A 39 0.47 10.20 -0.69
CA LYS A 39 -0.28 10.98 -1.69
C LYS A 39 -1.50 10.23 -2.23
N LEU A 40 -1.36 8.93 -2.45
CA LEU A 40 -2.45 8.06 -2.87
C LEU A 40 -3.56 8.04 -1.83
N PHE A 41 -3.20 7.86 -0.55
CA PHE A 41 -4.16 7.87 0.55
C PHE A 41 -4.90 9.20 0.64
N GLU A 42 -4.18 10.33 0.60
CA GLU A 42 -4.76 11.68 0.62
C GLU A 42 -5.78 11.86 -0.51
N LYS A 43 -5.37 11.56 -1.74
CA LYS A 43 -6.26 11.65 -2.91
C LYS A 43 -7.49 10.76 -2.79
N SER A 44 -7.31 9.54 -2.29
CA SER A 44 -8.42 8.59 -2.10
C SER A 44 -9.41 9.10 -1.06
N TYR A 45 -8.88 9.64 0.05
CA TYR A 45 -9.67 10.18 1.14
C TYR A 45 -10.48 11.42 0.72
N GLU A 46 -9.89 12.31 -0.07
CA GLU A 46 -10.57 13.49 -0.62
C GLU A 46 -11.75 13.15 -1.55
N LEU A 47 -11.71 11.98 -2.18
CA LEU A 47 -12.76 11.50 -3.08
C LEU A 47 -13.88 10.75 -2.34
N LEU A 48 -13.75 10.51 -1.03
CA LEU A 48 -14.80 9.87 -0.26
C LEU A 48 -16.04 10.76 -0.17
N PRO A 49 -17.26 10.19 -0.26
CA PRO A 49 -18.47 10.95 -0.06
C PRO A 49 -18.51 11.58 1.35
N SER A 50 -19.13 12.76 1.49
CA SER A 50 -19.05 13.57 2.72
C SER A 50 -19.59 12.87 3.98
N ASN A 51 -20.42 11.84 3.83
CA ASN A 51 -20.93 11.01 4.93
C ASN A 51 -19.92 9.97 5.47
N TYR A 52 -18.72 9.88 4.88
CA TYR A 52 -17.64 8.98 5.30
C TYR A 52 -16.54 9.68 6.11
N SER A 53 -16.84 10.84 6.71
CA SER A 53 -15.87 11.65 7.47
C SER A 53 -15.19 10.93 8.66
N ASN A 54 -15.73 9.79 9.09
CA ASN A 54 -15.23 8.98 10.20
C ASN A 54 -14.41 7.76 9.75
N VAL A 55 -14.22 7.53 8.45
CA VAL A 55 -13.37 6.45 7.96
C VAL A 55 -11.92 6.76 8.32
N ILE A 56 -11.21 5.80 8.91
CA ILE A 56 -9.83 5.99 9.38
C ILE A 56 -8.85 5.22 8.49
N TYR A 57 -9.28 4.09 7.94
CA TYR A 57 -8.49 3.18 7.12
C TYR A 57 -9.25 2.90 5.82
N LEU A 58 -8.51 2.82 4.72
CA LEU A 58 -9.07 2.52 3.40
C LEU A 58 -8.70 1.09 3.00
N ARG A 59 -9.68 0.32 2.56
CA ARG A 59 -9.47 -0.95 1.89
C ARG A 59 -8.80 -0.74 0.53
N PRO A 60 -8.12 -1.76 -0.03
CA PRO A 60 -7.49 -1.65 -1.35
C PRO A 60 -8.42 -1.19 -2.47
N ASP A 61 -9.71 -1.56 -2.43
CA ASP A 61 -10.74 -1.17 -3.40
C ASP A 61 -11.30 0.24 -3.21
N GLU A 62 -11.06 0.86 -2.04
CA GLU A 62 -11.43 2.24 -1.75
C GLU A 62 -10.33 3.24 -2.17
N LEU A 63 -9.17 2.73 -2.60
CA LEU A 63 -8.07 3.57 -3.07
C LEU A 63 -8.32 4.05 -4.50
N HIS A 64 -7.87 5.27 -4.78
CA HIS A 64 -7.80 5.79 -6.13
C HIS A 64 -6.94 4.85 -7.00
N SER A 65 -7.39 4.51 -8.21
CA SER A 65 -6.79 3.43 -9.03
C SER A 65 -5.46 3.79 -9.72
N CYS A 66 -4.72 4.78 -9.21
CA CYS A 66 -3.54 5.32 -9.85
C CYS A 66 -2.51 5.83 -8.85
N VAL A 67 -1.29 5.27 -8.93
CA VAL A 67 -0.12 5.68 -8.14
C VAL A 67 0.81 6.54 -8.99
N MET A 68 1.25 7.65 -8.42
CA MET A 68 2.17 8.58 -9.06
C MET A 68 3.57 8.48 -8.44
N PHE A 69 4.54 8.07 -9.25
CA PHE A 69 5.97 8.19 -8.98
C PHE A 69 6.55 9.37 -9.79
N PRO A 70 7.79 9.83 -9.49
CA PRO A 70 8.42 10.90 -10.27
C PRO A 70 8.56 10.56 -11.77
N GLU A 71 8.83 9.30 -12.08
CA GLU A 71 9.13 8.82 -13.44
C GLU A 71 7.95 8.09 -14.10
N ASN A 72 6.94 7.67 -13.32
CA ASN A 72 5.86 6.83 -13.82
C ASN A 72 4.51 7.17 -13.20
N GLU A 73 3.47 7.09 -14.01
CA GLU A 73 2.09 6.91 -13.57
C GLU A 73 1.73 5.43 -13.71
N ILE A 74 1.24 4.80 -12.64
CA ILE A 74 0.93 3.36 -12.64
C ILE A 74 -0.53 3.16 -12.23
N LYS A 75 -1.33 2.58 -13.12
CA LYS A 75 -2.72 2.23 -12.85
C LYS A 75 -2.83 0.81 -12.33
N PHE A 76 -3.68 0.63 -11.34
CA PHE A 76 -3.93 -0.67 -10.73
C PHE A 76 -5.42 -0.91 -10.51
N GLN A 77 -5.77 -2.17 -10.23
CA GLN A 77 -7.09 -2.60 -9.83
C GLN A 77 -6.99 -3.59 -8.69
N ALA A 78 -7.75 -3.38 -7.62
CA ALA A 78 -7.97 -4.37 -6.58
C ALA A 78 -9.10 -5.33 -6.99
N GLN A 79 -8.87 -6.64 -6.93
CA GLN A 79 -9.86 -7.66 -7.29
C GLN A 79 -10.48 -8.31 -6.04
N ILE A 80 -11.52 -7.68 -5.50
CA ILE A 80 -12.19 -8.14 -4.27
C ILE A 80 -12.93 -9.47 -4.47
N ASN A 81 -13.40 -9.77 -5.67
CA ASN A 81 -14.09 -11.03 -5.97
C ASN A 81 -13.18 -12.26 -5.87
N ASP A 82 -11.86 -12.04 -5.92
CA ASP A 82 -10.83 -13.07 -5.83
C ASP A 82 -10.06 -12.98 -4.49
N GLU A 83 -10.65 -12.32 -3.48
CA GLU A 83 -10.03 -12.18 -2.17
C GLU A 83 -10.01 -13.51 -1.40
N TYR A 84 -8.90 -13.76 -0.71
CA TYR A 84 -8.81 -14.84 0.28
C TYR A 84 -9.10 -14.24 1.64
N TYR A 85 -10.00 -14.84 2.41
CA TYR A 85 -10.26 -14.39 3.78
C TYR A 85 -10.20 -15.56 4.75
N GLY A 86 -9.87 -15.26 6.00
CA GLY A 86 -9.75 -16.32 6.98
C GLY A 86 -9.45 -15.85 8.39
N THR A 87 -8.96 -16.77 9.22
CA THR A 87 -8.53 -16.50 10.59
C THR A 87 -7.09 -16.95 10.84
N SER A 88 -6.32 -16.15 11.59
CA SER A 88 -4.86 -16.33 11.71
C SER A 88 -4.40 -17.52 12.57
N MET A 89 -5.28 -18.10 13.39
CA MET A 89 -4.89 -19.09 14.42
C MET A 89 -5.66 -20.42 14.40
N ASN A 90 -6.73 -20.56 13.61
CA ASN A 90 -7.37 -21.86 13.46
C ASN A 90 -6.69 -22.61 12.32
N ASN A 91 -5.94 -23.67 12.62
CA ASN A 91 -5.44 -24.63 11.61
C ASN A 91 -6.58 -25.44 10.95
N ILE A 92 -7.76 -24.84 10.85
CA ILE A 92 -8.99 -25.47 10.40
C ILE A 92 -9.55 -24.58 9.30
N VAL A 93 -9.51 -25.11 8.07
CA VAL A 93 -10.31 -24.56 6.98
C VAL A 93 -11.77 -24.91 7.25
N THR A 94 -12.62 -23.90 7.23
CA THR A 94 -14.08 -24.12 7.29
C THR A 94 -14.72 -23.62 6.02
N VAL A 95 -15.73 -24.34 5.53
CA VAL A 95 -16.54 -23.91 4.38
C VAL A 95 -17.95 -23.67 4.88
N ASN A 96 -18.45 -22.45 4.72
CA ASN A 96 -19.81 -22.09 5.11
C ASN A 96 -20.50 -21.43 3.92
N HIS A 97 -21.63 -22.01 3.47
CA HIS A 97 -22.35 -21.57 2.25
C HIS A 97 -21.47 -21.43 1.00
N GLY A 98 -20.50 -22.33 0.82
CA GLY A 98 -19.57 -22.30 -0.31
C GLY A 98 -18.43 -21.29 -0.16
N ILE A 99 -18.40 -20.51 0.93
CA ILE A 99 -17.35 -19.55 1.19
C ILE A 99 -16.29 -20.19 2.10
N VAL A 100 -15.03 -20.18 1.65
CA VAL A 100 -13.89 -20.84 2.31
C VAL A 100 -13.20 -19.88 3.27
N ASN A 101 -13.18 -20.23 4.55
CA ASN A 101 -12.44 -19.54 5.61
C ASN A 101 -11.13 -20.29 5.84
N TYR A 102 -10.03 -19.70 5.37
CA TYR A 102 -8.70 -20.31 5.38
C TYR A 102 -7.98 -20.11 6.71
N CYS A 103 -7.02 -20.99 7.03
CA CYS A 103 -5.92 -20.60 7.92
C CYS A 103 -4.94 -19.70 7.15
N ILE A 104 -4.19 -18.84 7.86
CA ILE A 104 -3.31 -17.86 7.20
C ILE A 104 -2.24 -18.51 6.33
N ASP A 105 -1.72 -19.68 6.73
CA ASP A 105 -0.67 -20.39 5.99
C ASP A 105 -1.18 -20.86 4.63
N GLU A 106 -2.34 -21.53 4.61
CA GLU A 106 -2.96 -22.01 3.37
C GLU A 106 -3.42 -20.86 2.48
N ALA A 107 -3.97 -19.79 3.06
CA ALA A 107 -4.37 -18.62 2.27
C ALA A 107 -3.18 -18.00 1.54
N ILE A 108 -2.04 -17.80 2.21
CA ILE A 108 -0.85 -17.23 1.59
C ILE A 108 -0.30 -18.19 0.52
N LEU A 109 -0.24 -19.49 0.79
CA LEU A 109 0.22 -20.49 -0.17
C LEU A 109 -0.67 -20.53 -1.42
N CYS A 110 -1.99 -20.63 -1.25
CA CYS A 110 -2.94 -20.63 -2.36
C CYS A 110 -2.91 -19.30 -3.12
N PHE A 111 -2.80 -18.17 -2.41
CA PHE A 111 -2.70 -16.87 -3.03
C PHE A 111 -1.45 -16.76 -3.91
N LEU A 112 -0.26 -17.04 -3.36
CA LEU A 112 1.01 -16.93 -4.11
C LEU A 112 1.15 -18.01 -5.19
N HIS A 113 0.34 -19.07 -5.16
CA HIS A 113 0.22 -19.98 -6.29
C HIS A 113 -0.48 -19.30 -7.48
N ASN A 114 -1.53 -18.53 -7.24
CA ASN A 114 -2.42 -18.01 -8.26
C ASN A 114 -2.13 -16.55 -8.67
N PHE A 115 -1.52 -15.76 -7.78
CA PHE A 115 -1.33 -14.32 -7.95
C PHE A 115 0.10 -13.89 -7.63
N ASN A 116 0.55 -12.83 -8.31
CA ASN A 116 1.89 -12.27 -8.13
C ASN A 116 1.93 -11.12 -7.11
N TYR A 117 0.85 -10.36 -6.97
CA TYR A 117 0.83 -9.19 -6.10
C TYR A 117 -0.45 -9.15 -5.30
N GLY A 118 -0.34 -8.96 -3.99
CA GLY A 118 -1.49 -8.84 -3.11
C GLY A 118 -1.23 -7.98 -1.90
N ILE A 119 -2.32 -7.51 -1.31
CA ILE A 119 -2.30 -6.83 -0.02
C ILE A 119 -2.89 -7.80 1.00
N LEU A 120 -2.05 -8.22 1.95
CA LEU A 120 -2.48 -8.95 3.13
C LEU A 120 -2.81 -7.94 4.22
N THR A 121 -4.09 -7.91 4.59
CA THR A 121 -4.61 -7.12 5.70
C THR A 121 -4.93 -8.06 6.85
N CYS A 122 -4.38 -7.77 8.03
CA CYS A 122 -4.75 -8.46 9.26
C CYS A 122 -4.93 -7.41 10.36
N GLN A 123 -6.11 -7.38 10.98
CA GLN A 123 -6.56 -6.28 11.83
C GLN A 123 -6.49 -4.92 11.09
N ILE A 124 -5.65 -3.99 11.55
CA ILE A 124 -5.46 -2.65 10.97
C ILE A 124 -4.15 -2.53 10.17
N GLN A 125 -3.39 -3.61 10.04
CA GLN A 125 -2.09 -3.59 9.34
C GLN A 125 -2.26 -4.17 7.94
N CYS A 126 -1.79 -3.42 6.95
CA CYS A 126 -1.69 -3.86 5.57
C CYS A 126 -0.23 -3.98 5.15
N VAL A 127 0.11 -5.09 4.51
CA VAL A 127 1.43 -5.33 3.93
C VAL A 127 1.28 -5.82 2.50
N ALA A 128 2.27 -5.51 1.66
CA ALA A 128 2.32 -6.04 0.29
C ALA A 128 3.07 -7.38 0.30
N ILE A 129 2.45 -8.40 -0.28
CA ILE A 129 3.08 -9.69 -0.56
C ILE A 129 3.26 -9.83 -2.07
N LEU A 130 4.46 -10.23 -2.48
CA LEU A 130 4.89 -10.23 -3.87
C LEU A 130 5.51 -11.58 -4.21
N LYS A 131 5.24 -12.06 -5.42
CA LYS A 131 5.94 -13.17 -6.07
C LYS A 131 6.43 -12.70 -7.43
N ILE A 132 7.73 -12.82 -7.65
CA ILE A 132 8.37 -12.47 -8.92
C ILE A 132 9.24 -13.64 -9.33
N GLY A 133 8.84 -14.32 -10.40
CA GLY A 133 9.44 -15.60 -10.79
C GLY A 133 9.30 -16.64 -9.67
N THR A 134 10.44 -17.03 -9.08
CA THR A 134 10.52 -17.99 -7.97
C THR A 134 10.84 -17.35 -6.63
N GLU A 135 11.01 -16.02 -6.58
CA GLU A 135 11.33 -15.26 -5.38
C GLU A 135 10.07 -14.65 -4.77
N TYR A 136 10.06 -14.54 -3.45
CA TYR A 136 8.95 -13.98 -2.68
C TYR A 136 9.42 -12.77 -1.90
N PHE A 137 8.59 -11.74 -1.83
CA PHE A 137 8.93 -10.51 -1.13
C PHE A 137 7.79 -10.02 -0.26
N LEU A 138 8.16 -9.31 0.80
CA LEU A 138 7.25 -8.59 1.69
C LEU A 138 7.69 -7.14 1.74
N PHE A 139 6.79 -6.22 1.41
CA PHE A 139 6.97 -4.81 1.71
C PHE A 139 6.02 -4.39 2.85
N ASP A 140 6.61 -3.88 3.93
CA ASP A 140 5.89 -3.45 5.12
C ASP A 140 6.29 -2.02 5.48
N SER A 141 5.31 -1.11 5.44
CA SER A 141 5.52 0.32 5.70
C SER A 141 5.55 0.69 7.19
N HIS A 142 5.23 -0.24 8.07
CA HIS A 142 5.23 0.01 9.50
C HIS A 142 6.66 -0.04 10.08
N LYS A 143 6.81 0.38 11.34
CA LYS A 143 8.08 0.28 12.05
C LYS A 143 8.45 -1.18 12.28
N ARG A 144 9.48 -1.66 11.58
CA ARG A 144 10.06 -3.00 11.71
C ARG A 144 11.54 -2.94 12.04
N GLY A 145 11.99 -3.89 12.86
CA GLY A 145 13.39 -4.12 13.14
C GLY A 145 14.09 -4.87 12.00
N LYS A 146 15.37 -5.17 12.19
CA LYS A 146 16.22 -5.85 11.18
C LYS A 146 15.73 -7.24 10.78
N ASN A 147 14.92 -7.89 11.61
CA ASN A 147 14.32 -9.19 11.35
C ASN A 147 12.92 -9.08 10.70
N GLY A 148 12.46 -7.88 10.38
CA GLY A 148 11.12 -7.65 9.81
C GLY A 148 9.97 -7.73 10.80
N LEU A 149 10.25 -7.90 12.10
CA LEU A 149 9.23 -7.91 13.16
C LEU A 149 9.02 -6.51 13.76
N PRO A 150 7.90 -6.23 14.45
CA PRO A 150 7.63 -4.92 15.03
C PRO A 150 8.75 -4.43 15.97
N ASP A 151 9.15 -3.17 15.79
CA ASP A 151 10.11 -2.46 16.65
C ASP A 151 9.60 -1.03 16.88
N CYS A 152 9.12 -0.74 18.08
CA CYS A 152 8.47 0.55 18.39
C CYS A 152 9.46 1.71 18.58
N GLU A 153 10.71 1.42 18.92
CA GLU A 153 11.73 2.41 19.25
C GLU A 153 12.46 2.88 17.99
N ASN A 154 13.03 1.94 17.23
CA ASN A 154 13.97 2.23 16.14
C ASN A 154 13.55 1.64 14.79
N GLY A 155 12.32 1.11 14.69
CA GLY A 155 11.86 0.45 13.49
C GLY A 155 11.65 1.39 12.30
N THR A 156 11.85 0.84 11.10
CA THR A 156 11.65 1.50 9.80
C THR A 156 10.80 0.63 8.88
N ALA A 157 10.34 1.18 7.76
CA ALA A 157 9.74 0.40 6.69
C ALA A 157 10.77 -0.56 6.08
N VAL A 158 10.33 -1.76 5.71
CA VAL A 158 11.22 -2.82 5.22
C VAL A 158 10.71 -3.43 3.93
N LEU A 159 11.67 -3.84 3.09
CA LEU A 159 11.48 -4.81 2.03
C LEU A 159 12.26 -6.06 2.45
N MET A 160 11.60 -7.21 2.48
CA MET A 160 12.22 -8.50 2.76
C MET A 160 12.15 -9.40 1.54
N SER A 161 13.21 -10.17 1.31
CA SER A 161 13.25 -11.21 0.29
C SER A 161 13.29 -12.60 0.94
N PHE A 162 12.63 -13.55 0.30
CA PHE A 162 12.60 -14.94 0.71
C PHE A 162 12.84 -15.82 -0.52
N ASN A 163 13.81 -16.72 -0.42
CA ASN A 163 14.12 -17.69 -1.48
C ASN A 163 13.21 -18.93 -1.44
N ASP A 164 12.36 -19.04 -0.41
CA ASP A 164 11.44 -20.15 -0.19
C ASP A 164 10.10 -19.59 0.28
N ILE A 165 9.02 -20.07 -0.34
CA ILE A 165 7.65 -19.70 0.00
C ILE A 165 7.33 -20.02 1.46
N ASN A 166 7.83 -21.14 1.99
CA ASN A 166 7.58 -21.57 3.36
C ASN A 166 8.20 -20.60 4.36
N ASN A 167 9.38 -20.03 4.05
CA ASN A 167 10.00 -19.00 4.88
C ASN A 167 9.20 -17.70 4.86
N SER A 168 8.66 -17.31 3.70
CA SER A 168 7.77 -16.15 3.57
C SER A 168 6.48 -16.34 4.38
N VAL A 169 5.83 -17.51 4.24
CA VAL A 169 4.61 -17.87 4.98
C VAL A 169 4.87 -17.88 6.48
N LEU A 170 5.94 -18.52 6.94
CA LEU A 170 6.30 -18.57 8.35
C LEU A 170 6.56 -17.17 8.92
N HIS A 171 7.23 -16.31 8.15
CA HIS A 171 7.47 -14.93 8.56
C HIS A 171 6.17 -14.15 8.70
N LEU A 172 5.29 -14.17 7.70
CA LEU A 172 3.99 -13.50 7.72
C LEU A 172 3.10 -14.01 8.86
N LYS A 173 3.09 -15.33 9.09
CA LYS A 173 2.40 -15.94 10.23
C LYS A 173 2.91 -15.35 11.56
N ASN A 174 4.23 -15.25 11.72
CA ASN A 174 4.82 -14.72 12.95
C ASN A 174 4.61 -13.21 13.12
N LEU A 175 4.62 -12.45 12.02
CA LEU A 175 4.32 -11.03 12.01
C LEU A 175 2.93 -10.76 12.61
N PHE A 176 1.92 -11.55 12.21
CA PHE A 176 0.54 -11.35 12.67
C PHE A 176 0.13 -12.14 13.92
N LYS A 177 1.01 -13.00 14.46
CA LYS A 177 0.88 -13.54 15.82
C LYS A 177 1.12 -12.47 16.88
N CYS A 178 1.94 -11.46 16.57
CA CYS A 178 2.52 -10.53 17.53
C CYS A 178 1.86 -9.15 17.43
N THR A 179 0.61 -9.01 17.86
CA THR A 179 -0.04 -7.69 18.02
C THR A 179 -0.01 -7.19 19.47
N SER A 180 1.12 -7.38 20.15
CA SER A 180 1.38 -6.88 21.52
C SER A 180 1.75 -5.38 21.57
N CYS A 181 1.85 -4.70 20.44
CA CYS A 181 2.11 -3.25 20.35
C CYS A 181 0.86 -2.39 20.07
N LEU A 182 -0.34 -2.94 20.28
CA LEU A 182 -1.56 -2.13 20.39
C LEU A 182 -1.64 -1.52 21.81
N PRO A 183 -2.11 -0.26 21.96
CA PRO A 183 -2.20 0.38 23.28
C PRO A 183 -3.11 -0.42 24.22
N THR A 184 -2.54 -0.86 25.34
CA THR A 184 -3.09 -1.32 26.63
C THR A 184 -4.56 -1.79 26.70
N ASN A 185 -4.72 -3.00 27.25
CA ASN A 185 -5.95 -3.61 27.80
C ASN A 185 -7.02 -4.11 26.83
N THR A 186 -6.64 -4.66 25.68
CA THR A 186 -7.55 -5.52 24.92
C THR A 186 -7.12 -6.97 25.03
N VAL A 187 -8.08 -7.81 25.42
CA VAL A 187 -8.03 -9.27 25.49
C VAL A 187 -7.17 -9.82 24.35
N GLN A 188 -6.24 -10.71 24.66
CA GLN A 188 -5.47 -11.50 23.69
C GLN A 188 -6.46 -12.06 22.66
N CYS A 189 -6.53 -11.43 21.48
CA CYS A 189 -7.52 -11.76 20.48
C CYS A 189 -7.08 -13.08 19.82
N ASN A 190 -7.59 -14.19 20.34
CA ASN A 190 -7.20 -15.54 19.96
C ASN A 190 -7.60 -15.93 18.52
N THR A 191 -8.23 -15.01 17.75
CA THR A 191 -8.58 -15.20 16.33
C THR A 191 -8.59 -13.85 15.62
N CYS A 192 -7.53 -13.53 14.86
CA CYS A 192 -7.53 -12.31 14.04
C CYS A 192 -8.02 -12.66 12.63
N GLN A 193 -9.02 -11.92 12.14
CA GLN A 193 -9.44 -12.04 10.75
C GLN A 193 -8.40 -11.41 9.84
N PHE A 194 -8.18 -12.04 8.68
CA PHE A 194 -7.34 -11.50 7.63
C PHE A 194 -8.07 -11.54 6.28
N THR A 195 -7.61 -10.69 5.36
CA THR A 195 -7.95 -10.72 3.94
C THR A 195 -6.68 -10.59 3.10
N ILE A 196 -6.62 -11.27 1.96
CA ILE A 196 -5.61 -11.08 0.93
C ILE A 196 -6.32 -10.67 -0.34
N VAL A 197 -6.10 -9.43 -0.77
CA VAL A 197 -6.72 -8.88 -1.98
C VAL A 197 -5.69 -8.87 -3.10
N PRO A 198 -5.92 -9.59 -4.22
CA PRO A 198 -5.09 -9.48 -5.42
C PRO A 198 -5.08 -8.06 -5.99
N ILE A 199 -3.90 -7.60 -6.41
CA ILE A 199 -3.70 -6.31 -7.08
C ILE A 199 -3.17 -6.55 -8.49
N PHE A 200 -3.86 -6.03 -9.49
CA PHE A 200 -3.47 -6.11 -10.89
C PHE A 200 -2.97 -4.77 -11.37
N ILE A 201 -1.78 -4.75 -11.97
CA ILE A 201 -1.27 -3.57 -12.66
C ILE A 201 -1.79 -3.60 -14.09
N SER A 202 -2.52 -2.56 -14.48
CA SER A 202 -3.20 -2.49 -15.77
C SER A 202 -2.47 -1.63 -16.80
N ASN A 203 -1.74 -0.60 -16.35
CA ASN A 203 -0.97 0.26 -17.24
C ASN A 203 0.19 0.95 -16.50
N VAL A 204 1.28 1.18 -17.22
CA VAL A 204 2.44 2.00 -16.79
C VAL A 204 2.70 3.05 -17.86
N THR A 205 2.58 4.32 -17.48
CA THR A 205 2.92 5.45 -18.34
C THR A 205 4.21 6.08 -17.84
N ASN A 206 5.23 6.15 -18.70
CA ASN A 206 6.48 6.85 -18.36
C ASN A 206 6.30 8.36 -18.51
N ILE A 207 6.62 9.12 -17.47
CA ILE A 207 6.54 10.57 -17.46
C ILE A 207 7.84 11.11 -18.03
N SER A 208 7.81 11.62 -19.25
CA SER A 208 8.97 12.29 -19.83
C SER A 208 9.22 13.63 -19.13
N VAL A 209 10.50 13.95 -18.88
CA VAL A 209 10.94 15.16 -18.16
C VAL A 209 10.43 16.47 -18.81
N ASN A 210 10.05 16.45 -20.09
CA ASN A 210 9.56 17.63 -20.82
C ASN A 210 8.17 18.11 -20.39
N GLU A 211 7.30 17.27 -19.83
CA GLU A 211 5.95 17.69 -19.40
C GLU A 211 5.96 18.43 -18.04
N GLN A 212 6.92 18.13 -17.17
CA GLN A 212 7.10 18.84 -15.90
C GLN A 212 7.54 20.31 -16.12
N ILE A 213 8.34 20.57 -17.16
CA ILE A 213 8.78 21.93 -17.53
C ILE A 213 7.60 22.75 -18.06
N HIS A 214 6.74 22.18 -18.90
CA HIS A 214 5.57 22.91 -19.42
C HIS A 214 4.52 23.23 -18.34
N SER A 215 4.28 22.33 -17.37
CA SER A 215 3.32 22.61 -16.29
C SER A 215 3.82 23.68 -15.29
N SER A 216 5.14 23.74 -15.05
CA SER A 216 5.76 24.73 -14.17
C SER A 216 5.94 26.09 -14.85
N LEU A 217 6.21 26.13 -16.16
CA LEU A 217 6.20 27.35 -16.96
C LEU A 217 4.79 27.98 -17.04
N ASN A 218 3.74 27.17 -17.28
CA ASN A 218 2.36 27.65 -17.36
C ASN A 218 1.84 28.21 -16.01
N LYS A 219 2.22 27.60 -14.88
CA LYS A 219 1.90 28.14 -13.54
C LYS A 219 2.59 29.49 -13.28
N ASN A 220 3.84 29.65 -13.74
CA ASN A 220 4.57 30.92 -13.59
C ASN A 220 4.02 32.03 -14.50
N GLU A 221 3.58 31.71 -15.72
CA GLU A 221 2.92 32.69 -16.60
C GLU A 221 1.54 33.13 -16.08
N GLY A 222 0.73 32.20 -15.57
CA GLY A 222 -0.56 32.54 -14.95
C GLY A 222 -0.42 33.48 -13.75
N THR A 223 0.61 33.25 -12.92
CA THR A 223 0.91 34.08 -11.74
C THR A 223 1.43 35.46 -12.13
N LYS A 224 2.29 35.56 -13.16
CA LYS A 224 2.76 36.84 -13.72
C LYS A 224 1.64 37.65 -14.39
N ARG A 225 0.70 36.98 -15.06
CA ARG A 225 -0.43 37.65 -15.74
C ARG A 225 -1.44 38.21 -14.72
N MET A 226 -1.69 37.50 -13.62
CA MET A 226 -2.53 37.97 -12.52
C MET A 226 -1.93 39.19 -11.81
N SER A 227 -0.62 39.19 -11.53
CA SER A 227 0.03 40.33 -10.88
C SER A 227 0.04 41.59 -11.75
N GLN A 228 0.22 41.45 -13.07
CA GLN A 228 0.12 42.59 -14.00
C GLN A 228 -1.31 43.14 -14.13
N LEU A 229 -2.33 42.28 -14.09
CA LEU A 229 -3.74 42.70 -14.11
C LEU A 229 -4.16 43.44 -12.82
N GLU A 230 -3.63 43.04 -11.66
CA GLU A 230 -3.83 43.75 -10.39
C GLU A 230 -3.15 45.12 -10.37
N LEU A 231 -1.91 45.20 -10.88
CA LEU A 231 -1.18 46.47 -11.04
C LEU A 231 -1.93 47.45 -11.98
N ALA A 232 -2.47 46.94 -13.10
CA ALA A 232 -3.23 47.74 -14.05
C ALA A 232 -4.60 48.22 -13.50
N ARG A 233 -5.25 47.41 -12.64
CA ARG A 233 -6.49 47.81 -11.94
C ARG A 233 -6.26 48.90 -10.91
N ASN A 234 -5.13 48.87 -10.20
CA ASN A 234 -4.80 49.87 -9.19
C ASN A 234 -4.38 51.21 -9.80
N ALA A 235 -3.78 51.20 -10.99
CA ALA A 235 -3.43 52.42 -11.73
C ALA A 235 -4.66 53.17 -12.30
N LYS A 236 -5.80 52.50 -12.51
CA LYS A 236 -7.06 53.11 -12.97
C LYS A 236 -7.96 53.65 -11.86
N LYS A 237 -7.55 53.50 -10.59
CA LYS A 237 -8.28 53.99 -9.40
C LYS A 237 -7.65 55.24 -8.76
N LYS A 238 -6.64 55.84 -9.40
CA LYS A 238 -6.10 57.16 -9.08
C LYS A 238 -6.46 58.11 -10.21
#